data_AF-A0A058ZKL4-F1
#
_entry.id   AF-A0A058ZKL4-F1
#
_cell.length_a   1.000
_cell.length_b   1.000
_cell.length_c   1.000
_cell.angle_alpha   90.00
_cell.angle_beta   90.00
_cell.angle_gamma   90.00
#
_symmetry.space_group_name_H-M   'P 1'
#
loop_
_entity.id
_entity.type
_entity.pdbx_description
1 polymer ?
#
loop_
_entity_poly.entity_id
_entity_poly.type
_entity_poly.pdbx_seq_one_letter_code
_entity_poly.pdbx_strand_id
1 'polypeptide(L)'
;MNNKYVKEGEIDPGQLVSITDITDKVEGQLEKTKIRIDHALDVAASGSMFDPGPERAKLKSYDEWLTIREKLDPPLKDNSIHRLPFMTAEKAYKLIETGITEIDQIEDASILGKSTKRYLSALARGERCVEKDRLSSFLSEIVYPVYYFDYETSQSLLPPWNGTRPYQQVPFQYALHIQREPRGEIEHREYLHRDRSNPMPALLSRLREDIGDTGSVLVWYEGFEKARNKEMADTFPEYAAFLKDVNARVIDLMKPFSEGMITDPAFRGSASIKAVLPVLVPEVTYSDLDIQEGGSASRLWKNVTLTDPDTPEREKVYADLVEYCTLDTWAMVAIHKALRRALTGDLQEH
;
A
#
# COMPACT_ATOMS: atom_id res chain seq x y z
N MET A 1 -22.42 2.42 9.63
CA MET A 1 -21.55 2.11 10.78
C MET A 1 -21.24 3.40 11.50
N ASN A 2 -21.41 3.46 12.82
CA ASN A 2 -21.06 4.64 13.60
C ASN A 2 -19.53 4.68 13.84
N ASN A 3 -18.83 5.55 13.11
CA ASN A 3 -17.37 5.70 13.24
C ASN A 3 -16.92 6.45 14.51
N LYS A 4 -17.87 6.97 15.31
CA LYS A 4 -17.63 7.59 16.62
C LYS A 4 -17.83 6.62 17.79
N TYR A 5 -18.31 5.40 17.53
CA TYR A 5 -18.46 4.39 18.57
C TYR A 5 -17.09 3.98 19.13
N VAL A 6 -16.96 3.93 20.46
CA VAL A 6 -15.80 3.40 21.16
C VAL A 6 -16.31 2.29 22.07
N LYS A 7 -15.69 1.11 22.00
CA LYS A 7 -16.12 -0.03 22.80
C LYS A 7 -15.79 0.16 24.27
N GLU A 8 -16.79 0.02 25.12
CA GLU A 8 -16.65 -0.09 26.57
C GLU A 8 -17.51 -1.25 27.08
N GLY A 9 -16.86 -2.37 27.42
CA GLY A 9 -17.56 -3.58 27.86
C GLY A 9 -18.17 -4.37 26.70
N GLU A 10 -19.44 -4.79 26.84
CA GLU A 10 -20.18 -5.50 25.79
C GLU A 10 -20.53 -4.56 24.62
N ILE A 11 -20.74 -5.13 23.43
CA ILE A 11 -21.10 -4.34 22.25
C ILE A 11 -22.58 -3.95 22.35
N ASP A 12 -22.88 -2.64 22.29
CA ASP A 12 -24.23 -2.11 22.12
C ASP A 12 -24.54 -1.92 20.62
N PRO A 13 -25.38 -2.78 20.00
CA PRO A 13 -25.72 -2.66 18.59
C PRO A 13 -26.39 -1.32 18.25
N GLY A 14 -27.18 -0.75 19.17
CA GLY A 14 -27.91 0.50 18.95
C GLY A 14 -27.01 1.71 18.79
N GLN A 15 -25.83 1.69 19.41
CA GLN A 15 -24.81 2.73 19.24
C GLN A 15 -23.82 2.41 18.11
N LEU A 16 -23.62 1.13 17.82
CA LEU A 16 -22.67 0.65 16.83
C LEU A 16 -23.14 0.92 15.39
N VAL A 17 -24.43 0.69 15.12
CA VAL A 17 -25.01 0.86 13.78
C VAL A 17 -25.96 2.05 13.73
N SER A 18 -25.85 2.82 12.64
CA SER A 18 -26.79 3.87 12.29
C SER A 18 -27.71 3.35 11.20
N ILE A 19 -29.02 3.41 11.42
CA ILE A 19 -30.02 3.10 10.39
C ILE A 19 -30.33 4.40 9.65
N THR A 20 -30.29 4.37 8.32
CA THR A 20 -30.66 5.50 7.47
C THR A 20 -31.78 5.02 6.56
N ASP A 21 -32.94 5.67 6.65
CA ASP A 21 -34.02 5.43 5.71
C ASP A 21 -33.60 5.97 4.33
N ILE A 22 -33.63 5.09 3.34
CA ILE A 22 -33.31 5.39 1.94
C ILE A 22 -34.47 5.00 1.00
N THR A 23 -35.68 4.80 1.53
CA THR A 23 -36.86 4.32 0.79
C THR A 23 -37.09 5.15 -0.47
N ASP A 24 -37.21 6.48 -0.35
CA ASP A 24 -37.42 7.38 -1.50
C ASP A 24 -36.29 7.30 -2.54
N LYS A 25 -35.04 7.10 -2.10
CA LYS A 25 -33.89 6.95 -3.01
C LYS A 25 -33.97 5.65 -3.79
N VAL A 26 -34.44 4.57 -3.16
CA VAL A 26 -34.63 3.26 -3.80
C VAL A 26 -35.83 3.31 -4.75
N GLU A 27 -36.96 3.86 -4.31
CA GLU A 27 -38.15 4.05 -5.14
C GLU A 27 -37.84 4.85 -6.41
N GLY A 28 -37.04 5.93 -6.28
CA GLY A 28 -36.58 6.73 -7.40
C GLY A 28 -35.67 6.00 -8.41
N GLN A 29 -35.16 4.80 -8.09
CA GLN A 29 -34.37 3.95 -9.00
C GLN A 29 -35.18 2.80 -9.61
N LEU A 30 -36.41 2.54 -9.18
CA LEU A 30 -37.17 1.35 -9.59
C LEU A 30 -37.37 1.29 -11.10
N GLU A 31 -37.87 2.37 -11.71
CA GLU A 31 -38.11 2.37 -13.16
C GLU A 31 -36.83 2.26 -13.98
N LYS A 32 -35.76 2.95 -13.57
CA LYS A 32 -34.45 2.81 -14.22
C LYS A 32 -33.90 1.39 -14.10
N THR A 33 -34.16 0.72 -12.97
CA THR A 33 -33.74 -0.66 -12.73
C THR A 33 -34.50 -1.63 -13.62
N LYS A 34 -35.83 -1.48 -13.77
CA LYS A 34 -36.63 -2.31 -14.68
C LYS A 34 -36.11 -2.20 -16.12
N ILE A 35 -35.91 -0.98 -16.62
CA ILE A 35 -35.35 -0.75 -17.96
C ILE A 35 -33.96 -1.41 -18.12
N ARG A 36 -33.11 -1.35 -17.08
CA ARG A 36 -31.79 -1.99 -17.11
C ARG A 36 -31.86 -3.52 -17.08
N ILE A 37 -32.85 -4.09 -16.41
CA ILE A 37 -33.08 -5.54 -16.40
C ILE A 37 -33.44 -6.00 -17.82
N ASP A 38 -34.39 -5.34 -18.47
CA ASP A 38 -34.79 -5.68 -19.84
C ASP A 38 -33.59 -5.57 -20.79
N HIS A 39 -32.84 -4.47 -20.70
CA HIS A 39 -31.62 -4.29 -21.50
C HIS A 39 -30.55 -5.36 -21.21
N ALA A 40 -30.39 -5.80 -19.96
CA ALA A 40 -29.45 -6.86 -19.62
C ALA A 40 -29.88 -8.23 -20.18
N LEU A 41 -31.19 -8.52 -20.18
CA LEU A 41 -31.75 -9.73 -20.79
C LEU A 41 -31.58 -9.71 -22.32
N ASP A 42 -31.83 -8.57 -22.97
CA ASP A 42 -31.60 -8.39 -24.40
C ASP A 42 -30.14 -8.61 -24.77
N VAL A 43 -29.21 -8.05 -23.97
CA VAL A 43 -27.76 -8.25 -24.14
C VAL A 43 -27.40 -9.73 -23.98
N ALA A 44 -27.94 -10.42 -22.97
CA ALA A 44 -27.66 -11.83 -22.72
C ALA A 44 -28.23 -12.76 -23.81
N ALA A 45 -29.33 -12.38 -24.45
CA ALA A 45 -29.94 -13.10 -25.57
C ALA A 45 -29.28 -12.81 -26.92
N SER A 46 -28.41 -11.79 -27.00
CA SER A 46 -27.73 -11.42 -28.23
C SER A 46 -26.78 -12.53 -28.72
N GLY A 47 -26.92 -12.91 -29.98
CA GLY A 47 -25.98 -13.83 -30.66
C GLY A 47 -24.69 -13.16 -31.14
N SER A 48 -24.60 -11.82 -31.06
CA SER A 48 -23.41 -11.06 -31.43
C SER A 48 -22.77 -10.40 -30.20
N MET A 49 -21.44 -10.41 -30.19
CA MET A 49 -20.64 -9.75 -29.15
C MET A 49 -20.76 -8.23 -29.28
N PHE A 50 -21.03 -7.55 -28.17
CA PHE A 50 -21.01 -6.10 -28.09
C PHE A 50 -19.57 -5.57 -28.14
N ASP A 51 -19.42 -4.27 -28.44
CA ASP A 51 -18.12 -3.58 -28.43
C ASP A 51 -17.36 -3.83 -27.11
N PRO A 52 -16.23 -4.56 -27.13
CA PRO A 52 -15.51 -4.94 -25.93
C PRO A 52 -14.55 -3.85 -25.42
N GLY A 53 -14.63 -2.63 -25.97
CA GLY A 53 -13.80 -1.47 -25.57
C GLY A 53 -13.71 -1.26 -24.05
N PRO A 54 -12.52 -1.35 -23.43
CA PRO A 54 -12.37 -1.21 -21.98
C PRO A 54 -12.86 0.11 -21.40
N GLU A 55 -12.80 1.18 -22.18
CA GLU A 55 -13.32 2.51 -21.85
C GLU A 55 -14.84 2.52 -21.56
N ARG A 56 -15.57 1.48 -21.96
CA ARG A 56 -17.00 1.31 -21.68
C ARG A 56 -17.28 0.67 -20.32
N ALA A 57 -16.25 0.15 -19.64
CA ALA A 57 -16.39 -0.49 -18.34
C ALA A 57 -16.96 0.51 -17.30
N LYS A 58 -17.90 0.03 -16.48
CA LYS A 58 -18.57 0.80 -15.42
C LYS A 58 -18.30 0.16 -14.06
N LEU A 59 -18.83 0.75 -12.99
CA LEU A 59 -18.75 0.15 -11.65
C LEU A 59 -17.32 -0.15 -11.16
N LYS A 60 -16.33 0.61 -11.65
CA LYS A 60 -14.90 0.42 -11.36
C LYS A 60 -14.34 -0.94 -11.81
N SER A 61 -14.96 -1.60 -12.79
CA SER A 61 -14.53 -2.90 -13.31
C SER A 61 -13.50 -2.81 -14.45
N TYR A 62 -12.78 -1.69 -14.58
CA TYR A 62 -11.90 -1.45 -15.73
C TYR A 62 -10.76 -2.47 -15.82
N ASP A 63 -10.08 -2.75 -14.71
CA ASP A 63 -8.94 -3.68 -14.67
C ASP A 63 -9.38 -5.15 -14.87
N GLU A 64 -10.49 -5.54 -14.24
CA GLU A 64 -11.11 -6.86 -14.44
C GLU A 64 -11.52 -7.05 -15.90
N TRP A 65 -12.14 -6.03 -16.49
CA TRP A 65 -12.55 -6.06 -17.89
C TRP A 65 -11.36 -6.07 -18.85
N LEU A 66 -10.29 -5.34 -18.53
CA LEU A 66 -9.06 -5.36 -19.32
C LEU A 66 -8.46 -6.78 -19.39
N THR A 67 -8.51 -7.53 -18.29
CA THR A 67 -8.08 -8.94 -18.24
C THR A 67 -8.88 -9.83 -19.20
N ILE A 68 -10.18 -9.56 -19.38
CA ILE A 68 -11.01 -10.25 -20.37
C ILE A 68 -10.63 -9.78 -21.78
N ARG A 69 -10.53 -8.47 -21.98
CA ARG A 69 -10.21 -7.85 -23.29
C ARG A 69 -8.89 -8.36 -23.86
N GLU A 70 -7.87 -8.59 -23.04
CA GLU A 70 -6.57 -9.12 -23.47
C GLU A 70 -6.65 -10.52 -24.10
N LYS A 71 -7.69 -11.29 -23.78
CA LYS A 71 -7.92 -12.64 -24.33
C LYS A 71 -8.80 -12.66 -25.59
N LEU A 72 -9.35 -11.50 -25.98
CA LEU A 72 -10.24 -11.38 -27.13
C LEU A 72 -9.46 -10.99 -28.39
N ASP A 73 -9.84 -11.58 -29.52
CA ASP A 73 -9.33 -11.20 -30.84
C ASP A 73 -10.12 -10.00 -31.43
N PRO A 74 -9.43 -9.04 -32.08
CA PRO A 74 -7.97 -8.94 -32.17
C PRO A 74 -7.33 -8.43 -30.86
N PRO A 75 -6.09 -8.83 -30.55
CA PRO A 75 -5.40 -8.40 -29.34
C PRO A 75 -5.19 -6.88 -29.32
N LEU A 76 -5.07 -6.31 -28.11
CA LEU A 76 -4.67 -4.91 -27.95
C LEU A 76 -3.24 -4.71 -28.43
N LYS A 77 -3.00 -3.65 -29.22
CA LYS A 77 -1.65 -3.24 -29.63
C LYS A 77 -0.74 -3.02 -28.42
N ASP A 78 0.55 -3.30 -28.55
CA ASP A 78 1.53 -3.13 -27.48
C ASP A 78 1.70 -1.68 -27.01
N ASN A 79 1.51 -0.73 -27.93
CA ASN A 79 1.51 0.70 -27.65
C ASN A 79 0.12 1.26 -27.34
N SER A 80 -0.91 0.44 -27.08
CA SER A 80 -2.25 0.93 -26.76
C SER A 80 -2.27 1.74 -25.45
N ILE A 81 -3.07 2.82 -25.40
CA ILE A 81 -3.28 3.59 -24.17
C ILE A 81 -3.81 2.74 -23.01
N HIS A 82 -4.50 1.64 -23.29
CA HIS A 82 -5.02 0.75 -22.24
C HIS A 82 -3.91 0.04 -21.45
N ARG A 83 -2.69 -0.03 -21.99
CA ARG A 83 -1.51 -0.60 -21.32
C ARG A 83 -0.77 0.40 -20.42
N LEU A 84 -1.21 1.66 -20.37
CA LEU A 84 -0.67 2.65 -19.46
C LEU A 84 -1.01 2.31 -18.00
N PRO A 85 -0.05 2.47 -17.08
CA PRO A 85 -0.30 2.21 -15.67
C PRO A 85 -1.29 3.23 -15.09
N PHE A 86 -2.14 2.78 -14.16
CA PHE A 86 -3.16 3.61 -13.48
C PHE A 86 -4.18 4.25 -14.45
N MET A 87 -4.44 3.56 -15.57
CA MET A 87 -5.50 3.92 -16.50
C MET A 87 -6.88 3.60 -15.89
N THR A 88 -7.91 4.30 -16.35
CA THR A 88 -9.29 4.10 -15.91
C THR A 88 -10.20 4.26 -17.12
N ALA A 89 -11.39 3.67 -17.08
CA ALA A 89 -12.40 3.80 -18.15
C ALA A 89 -12.62 5.26 -18.57
N GLU A 90 -12.79 6.16 -17.60
CA GLU A 90 -13.03 7.59 -17.87
C GLU A 90 -11.88 8.28 -18.62
N LYS A 91 -10.63 8.03 -18.22
CA LYS A 91 -9.44 8.59 -18.89
C LYS A 91 -9.28 8.03 -20.30
N ALA A 92 -9.44 6.72 -20.46
CA ALA A 92 -9.34 6.06 -21.75
C ALA A 92 -10.43 6.58 -22.71
N TYR A 93 -11.67 6.70 -22.23
CA TYR A 93 -12.79 7.22 -23.01
C TYR A 93 -12.50 8.62 -23.56
N LYS A 94 -12.04 9.53 -22.70
CA LYS A 94 -11.74 10.92 -23.11
C LYS A 94 -10.59 11.01 -24.12
N LEU A 95 -9.57 10.14 -24.01
CA LEU A 95 -8.50 10.06 -25.02
C LEU A 95 -9.05 9.57 -26.37
N ILE A 96 -9.86 8.49 -26.34
CA ILE A 96 -10.45 7.88 -27.53
C ILE A 96 -11.42 8.84 -28.23
N GLU A 97 -12.21 9.63 -27.48
CA GLU A 97 -13.09 10.67 -28.06
C GLU A 97 -12.30 11.73 -28.86
N THR A 98 -11.03 11.95 -28.53
CA THR A 98 -10.14 12.86 -29.26
C THR A 98 -9.32 12.16 -30.35
N GLY A 99 -9.58 10.88 -30.62
CA GLY A 99 -8.86 10.08 -31.62
C GLY A 99 -7.55 9.46 -31.14
N ILE A 100 -7.24 9.56 -29.84
CA ILE A 100 -6.01 9.02 -29.25
C ILE A 100 -6.27 7.60 -28.75
N THR A 101 -5.61 6.62 -29.36
CA THR A 101 -5.75 5.18 -29.05
C THR A 101 -4.41 4.50 -28.73
N GLU A 102 -3.31 5.14 -29.12
CA GLU A 102 -1.93 4.70 -28.92
C GLU A 102 -1.14 5.71 -28.07
N ILE A 103 -0.10 5.24 -27.38
CA ILE A 103 0.68 6.02 -26.40
C ILE A 103 1.45 7.15 -27.08
N ASP A 104 1.97 6.93 -28.28
CA ASP A 104 2.72 7.90 -29.08
C ASP A 104 1.87 9.05 -29.63
N GLN A 105 0.54 8.86 -29.68
CA GLN A 105 -0.43 9.89 -30.05
C GLN A 105 -0.72 10.89 -28.91
N ILE A 106 -0.21 10.65 -27.70
CA ILE A 106 -0.44 11.52 -26.54
C ILE A 106 0.51 12.72 -26.60
N GLU A 107 0.04 13.84 -27.14
CA GLU A 107 0.75 15.13 -27.09
C GLU A 107 0.48 15.87 -25.76
N ASP A 108 -0.76 15.83 -25.28
CA ASP A 108 -1.16 16.40 -23.99
C ASP A 108 -1.53 15.29 -22.99
N ALA A 109 -0.64 15.08 -22.01
CA ALA A 109 -0.87 14.14 -20.93
C ALA A 109 -1.70 14.72 -19.78
N SER A 110 -2.24 15.95 -19.87
CA SER A 110 -2.91 16.67 -18.76
C SER A 110 -3.96 15.85 -18.02
N ILE A 111 -4.74 15.06 -18.75
CA ILE A 111 -5.79 14.17 -18.24
C ILE A 111 -5.26 12.98 -17.40
N LEU A 112 -4.00 12.62 -17.57
CA LEU A 112 -3.38 11.48 -16.91
C LEU A 112 -2.95 11.82 -15.48
N GLY A 113 -2.93 10.80 -14.62
CA GLY A 113 -2.47 10.93 -13.24
C GLY A 113 -0.95 11.14 -13.15
N LYS A 114 -0.49 11.65 -12.00
CA LYS A 114 0.96 11.90 -11.73
C LYS A 114 1.81 10.65 -12.00
N SER A 115 1.35 9.48 -11.56
CA SER A 115 2.07 8.20 -11.74
C SER A 115 2.20 7.81 -13.22
N THR A 116 1.12 7.94 -14.01
CA THR A 116 1.15 7.67 -15.45
C THR A 116 2.03 8.67 -16.20
N LYS A 117 1.98 9.96 -15.84
CA LYS A 117 2.87 11.00 -16.40
C LYS A 117 4.34 10.69 -16.10
N ARG A 118 4.66 10.26 -14.88
CA ARG A 118 6.01 9.81 -14.50
C ARG A 118 6.45 8.61 -15.33
N TYR A 119 5.56 7.63 -15.56
CA TYR A 119 5.86 6.50 -16.43
C TYR A 119 6.16 6.95 -17.87
N LEU A 120 5.34 7.82 -18.47
CA LEU A 120 5.57 8.35 -19.81
C LEU A 120 6.90 9.11 -19.90
N SER A 121 7.21 9.95 -18.91
CA SER A 121 8.50 10.67 -18.86
C SER A 121 9.69 9.72 -18.73
N ALA A 122 9.57 8.63 -17.97
CA ALA A 122 10.62 7.63 -17.87
C ALA A 122 10.76 6.85 -19.18
N LEU A 123 9.65 6.44 -19.78
CA LEU A 123 9.60 5.71 -21.06
C LEU A 123 10.25 6.51 -22.19
N ALA A 124 9.99 7.83 -22.25
CA ALA A 124 10.61 8.72 -23.24
C ALA A 124 12.14 8.83 -23.10
N ARG A 125 12.68 8.65 -21.87
CA ARG A 125 14.12 8.60 -21.63
C ARG A 125 14.73 7.23 -21.98
N GLY A 126 13.93 6.16 -21.92
CA GLY A 126 14.34 4.80 -22.26
C GLY A 126 15.21 4.09 -21.20
N GLU A 127 15.75 4.83 -20.22
CA GLU A 127 16.66 4.30 -19.19
C GLU A 127 16.38 4.88 -17.80
N ARG A 128 17.02 4.30 -16.78
CA ARG A 128 17.01 4.81 -15.42
C ARG A 128 17.70 6.17 -15.35
N CYS A 129 17.02 7.14 -14.77
CA CYS A 129 17.56 8.48 -14.51
C CYS A 129 17.63 8.76 -13.00
N VAL A 130 18.73 9.38 -12.57
CA VAL A 130 18.98 9.76 -11.18
C VAL A 130 19.31 11.25 -11.10
N GLU A 131 18.47 12.04 -10.43
CA GLU A 131 18.71 13.44 -10.12
C GLU A 131 19.65 13.53 -8.90
N LYS A 132 20.97 13.42 -9.16
CA LYS A 132 22.01 13.27 -8.13
C LYS A 132 21.97 14.35 -7.05
N ASP A 133 21.76 15.61 -7.41
CA ASP A 133 21.76 16.71 -6.43
C ASP A 133 20.59 16.62 -5.44
N ARG A 134 19.39 16.30 -5.94
CA ARG A 134 18.20 16.10 -5.10
C ARG A 134 18.32 14.84 -4.27
N LEU A 135 18.80 13.74 -4.84
CA LEU A 135 19.03 12.50 -4.11
C LEU A 135 20.10 12.68 -3.01
N SER A 136 21.19 13.41 -3.30
CA SER A 136 22.21 13.74 -2.31
C SER A 136 21.68 14.62 -1.20
N SER A 137 20.81 15.59 -1.53
CA SER A 137 20.17 16.43 -0.52
C SER A 137 19.27 15.59 0.39
N PHE A 138 18.44 14.73 -0.18
CA PHE A 138 17.58 13.81 0.58
C PHE A 138 18.39 12.87 1.49
N LEU A 139 19.44 12.23 0.96
CA LEU A 139 20.27 11.30 1.75
C LEU A 139 21.07 12.02 2.85
N SER A 140 21.34 13.33 2.72
CA SER A 140 22.02 14.11 3.75
C SER A 140 21.16 14.37 5.00
N GLU A 141 19.84 14.21 4.89
CA GLU A 141 18.90 14.32 6.02
C GLU A 141 18.99 13.10 6.96
N ILE A 142 19.54 11.98 6.49
CA ILE A 142 19.58 10.72 7.24
C ILE A 142 20.76 10.72 8.23
N VAL A 143 20.43 10.85 9.51
CA VAL A 143 21.36 10.82 10.66
C VAL A 143 21.34 9.44 11.33
N TYR A 144 22.51 8.95 11.71
CA TYR A 144 22.70 7.69 12.45
C TYR A 144 22.50 7.87 13.97
N PRO A 145 22.01 6.85 14.71
CA PRO A 145 21.59 5.52 14.24
C PRO A 145 20.37 5.58 13.31
N VAL A 146 20.30 4.66 12.35
CA VAL A 146 19.18 4.54 11.42
C VAL A 146 18.29 3.38 11.85
N TYR A 147 16.99 3.64 11.98
CA TYR A 147 15.96 2.68 12.34
C TYR A 147 15.05 2.46 11.12
N TYR A 148 15.14 1.31 10.46
CA TYR A 148 14.23 0.94 9.38
C TYR A 148 13.02 0.25 9.98
N PHE A 149 11.85 0.83 9.81
CA PHE A 149 10.71 0.55 10.67
C PHE A 149 9.43 0.35 9.87
N ASP A 150 8.65 -0.66 10.27
CA ASP A 150 7.34 -0.95 9.69
C ASP A 150 6.36 -1.54 10.71
N TYR A 151 5.07 -1.24 10.54
CA TYR A 151 3.99 -1.77 11.36
C TYR A 151 3.08 -2.68 10.55
N GLU A 152 2.73 -3.82 11.14
CA GLU A 152 1.57 -4.59 10.72
C GLU A 152 0.36 -4.29 11.59
N THR A 153 -0.78 -4.07 10.93
CA THR A 153 -2.00 -3.59 11.58
C THR A 153 -3.21 -4.43 11.23
N SER A 154 -4.15 -4.48 12.17
CA SER A 154 -5.43 -5.12 11.95
C SER A 154 -6.57 -4.17 12.23
N GLN A 155 -7.62 -4.30 11.42
CA GLN A 155 -8.88 -3.63 11.63
C GLN A 155 -10.01 -4.65 11.68
N SER A 156 -11.01 -4.35 12.51
CA SER A 156 -12.20 -5.18 12.70
C SER A 156 -13.44 -4.30 12.65
N LEU A 157 -14.51 -4.84 12.06
CA LEU A 157 -15.83 -4.20 12.09
C LEU A 157 -16.32 -4.10 13.54
N LEU A 158 -16.23 -5.22 14.27
CA LEU A 158 -16.51 -5.29 15.69
C LEU A 158 -15.19 -5.07 16.45
N PRO A 159 -15.01 -3.96 17.18
CA PRO A 159 -13.80 -3.72 17.95
C PRO A 159 -13.64 -4.83 19.02
N PRO A 160 -12.51 -5.56 19.06
CA PRO A 160 -12.34 -6.65 20.04
C PRO A 160 -11.94 -6.14 21.43
N TRP A 161 -11.31 -4.96 21.52
CA TRP A 161 -10.79 -4.41 22.78
C TRP A 161 -11.51 -3.14 23.21
N ASN A 162 -11.60 -2.91 24.53
CA ASN A 162 -12.09 -1.63 25.05
C ASN A 162 -11.19 -0.48 24.59
N GLY A 163 -11.78 0.70 24.44
CA GLY A 163 -11.08 1.89 23.92
C GLY A 163 -10.82 1.87 22.40
N THR A 164 -11.25 0.82 21.68
CA THR A 164 -11.11 0.75 20.21
C THR A 164 -12.43 0.96 19.48
N ARG A 165 -12.36 1.40 18.22
CA ARG A 165 -13.52 1.71 17.36
C ARG A 165 -13.61 0.83 16.11
N PRO A 166 -14.78 0.74 15.45
CA PRO A 166 -14.95 0.04 14.19
C PRO A 166 -13.98 0.52 13.13
N TYR A 167 -13.35 -0.43 12.42
CA TYR A 167 -12.35 -0.17 11.39
C TYR A 167 -11.13 0.64 11.86
N GLN A 168 -10.89 0.73 13.17
CA GLN A 168 -9.64 1.26 13.68
C GLN A 168 -8.50 0.35 13.27
N GLN A 169 -7.41 0.96 12.81
CA GLN A 169 -6.16 0.25 12.61
C GLN A 169 -5.47 0.07 13.96
N VAL A 170 -5.23 -1.17 14.33
CA VAL A 170 -4.57 -1.56 15.58
C VAL A 170 -3.26 -2.26 15.23
N PRO A 171 -2.11 -1.64 15.49
CA PRO A 171 -0.81 -2.29 15.34
C PRO A 171 -0.71 -3.52 16.24
N PHE A 172 -0.38 -4.66 15.63
CA PHE A 172 -0.18 -5.93 16.34
C PHE A 172 1.25 -6.46 16.20
N GLN A 173 2.02 -5.93 15.26
CA GLN A 173 3.39 -6.32 15.02
C GLN A 173 4.20 -5.13 14.49
N TYR A 174 5.50 -5.15 14.75
CA TYR A 174 6.47 -4.33 14.02
C TYR A 174 7.74 -5.13 13.73
N ALA A 175 8.43 -4.73 12.67
CA ALA A 175 9.82 -5.08 12.43
C ALA A 175 10.70 -3.84 12.53
N LEU A 176 11.94 -4.04 12.95
CA LEU A 176 12.90 -2.97 13.14
C LEU A 176 14.31 -3.46 12.83
N HIS A 177 14.87 -2.98 11.74
CA HIS A 177 16.31 -3.10 11.49
C HIS A 177 17.04 -1.84 11.99
N ILE A 178 18.16 -2.01 12.68
CA ILE A 178 18.92 -0.90 13.26
C ILE A 178 20.34 -0.92 12.70
N GLN A 179 20.77 0.20 12.14
CA GLN A 179 22.15 0.43 11.76
C GLN A 179 22.73 1.54 12.62
N ARG A 180 23.68 1.20 13.50
CA ARG A 180 24.25 2.16 14.46
C ARG A 180 25.16 3.21 13.81
N GLU A 181 25.95 2.78 12.83
CA GLU A 181 26.97 3.60 12.19
C GLU A 181 27.00 3.37 10.67
N PRO A 182 27.51 4.32 9.88
CA PRO A 182 27.70 4.12 8.45
C PRO A 182 28.49 2.83 8.15
N ARG A 183 27.92 1.95 7.32
CA ARG A 183 28.50 0.63 6.96
C ARG A 183 28.64 -0.36 8.13
N GLY A 184 28.09 -0.05 9.30
CA GLY A 184 28.00 -1.00 10.41
C GLY A 184 27.01 -2.14 10.15
N GLU A 185 27.05 -3.15 11.02
CA GLU A 185 26.13 -4.29 11.01
C GLU A 185 24.68 -3.83 11.18
N ILE A 186 23.75 -4.67 10.71
CA ILE A 186 22.33 -4.45 10.84
C ILE A 186 21.82 -5.37 11.95
N GLU A 187 21.38 -4.79 13.06
CA GLU A 187 20.68 -5.50 14.13
C GLU A 187 19.20 -5.65 13.74
N HIS A 188 18.57 -6.77 14.05
CA HIS A 188 17.12 -6.97 13.89
C HIS A 188 16.43 -7.04 15.25
N ARG A 189 15.29 -6.37 15.36
CA ARG A 189 14.36 -6.39 16.50
C ARG A 189 12.95 -6.47 15.95
N GLU A 190 12.07 -7.09 16.71
CA GLU A 190 10.67 -7.27 16.31
C GLU A 190 9.76 -7.44 17.52
N TYR A 191 8.48 -7.27 17.26
CA TYR A 191 7.42 -7.65 18.16
C TYR A 191 6.26 -8.22 17.36
N LEU A 192 5.70 -9.36 17.79
CA LEU A 192 4.45 -9.91 17.29
C LEU A 192 3.54 -10.24 18.48
N HIS A 193 2.35 -9.66 18.50
CA HIS A 193 1.36 -9.99 19.52
C HIS A 193 0.77 -11.38 19.28
N ARG A 194 0.78 -12.24 20.29
CA ARG A 194 0.39 -13.66 20.15
C ARG A 194 -0.81 -14.10 20.98
N ASP A 195 -1.46 -13.19 21.71
CA ASP A 195 -2.62 -13.49 22.55
C ASP A 195 -3.83 -12.58 22.25
N ARG A 196 -4.92 -12.76 22.99
CA ARG A 196 -6.21 -12.10 22.71
C ARG A 196 -6.33 -10.70 23.33
N SER A 197 -5.35 -10.27 24.11
CA SER A 197 -5.35 -8.95 24.74
C SER A 197 -5.13 -7.84 23.70
N ASN A 198 -5.25 -6.58 24.14
CA ASN A 198 -4.97 -5.46 23.26
C ASN A 198 -3.47 -5.46 22.94
N PRO A 199 -3.04 -5.50 21.67
CA PRO A 199 -1.63 -5.57 21.33
C PRO A 199 -0.87 -4.27 21.66
N MET A 200 -1.53 -3.12 21.62
CA MET A 200 -0.86 -1.82 21.64
C MET A 200 -0.03 -1.55 22.91
N PRO A 201 -0.49 -1.83 24.15
CA PRO A 201 0.32 -1.57 25.35
C PRO A 201 1.65 -2.33 25.37
N ALA A 202 1.62 -3.64 25.08
CA ALA A 202 2.83 -4.46 25.07
C ALA A 202 3.75 -4.11 23.89
N LEU A 203 3.16 -3.82 22.72
CA LEU A 203 3.88 -3.32 21.55
C LEU A 203 4.61 -2.01 21.87
N LEU A 204 3.94 -1.04 22.49
CA LEU A 204 4.50 0.28 22.82
C LEU A 204 5.60 0.18 23.88
N SER A 205 5.40 -0.65 24.89
CA SER A 205 6.44 -0.92 25.90
C SER A 205 7.71 -1.45 25.24
N ARG A 206 7.57 -2.43 24.34
CA ARG A 206 8.72 -3.04 23.66
C ARG A 206 9.38 -2.07 22.67
N LEU A 207 8.58 -1.35 21.89
CA LEU A 207 9.09 -0.40 20.91
C LEU A 207 9.95 0.71 21.55
N ARG A 208 9.54 1.17 22.74
CA ARG A 208 10.30 2.16 23.53
C ARG A 208 11.66 1.63 24.01
N GLU A 209 11.81 0.32 24.20
CA GLU A 209 13.11 -0.29 24.54
C GLU A 209 14.02 -0.44 23.32
N ASP A 210 13.43 -0.68 22.13
CA ASP A 210 14.17 -1.00 20.91
C ASP A 210 14.60 0.27 20.13
N ILE A 211 13.79 1.35 20.14
CA ILE A 211 14.11 2.63 19.49
C ILE A 211 14.72 3.62 20.48
N GLY A 212 15.89 4.17 20.14
CA GLY A 212 16.56 5.20 20.94
C GLY A 212 16.06 6.62 20.63
N ASP A 213 16.49 7.58 21.45
CA ASP A 213 16.03 8.98 21.43
C ASP A 213 16.69 9.87 20.35
N THR A 214 17.53 9.31 19.48
CA THR A 214 18.29 10.05 18.46
C THR A 214 18.35 9.27 17.15
N GLY A 215 18.84 9.90 16.06
CA GLY A 215 18.95 9.26 14.75
C GLY A 215 17.65 9.31 13.94
N SER A 216 17.62 8.63 12.79
CA SER A 216 16.51 8.73 11.82
C SER A 216 15.66 7.46 11.78
N VAL A 217 14.35 7.62 11.62
CA VAL A 217 13.40 6.51 11.47
C VAL A 217 12.96 6.43 10.01
N LEU A 218 13.53 5.48 9.28
CA LEU A 218 13.25 5.29 7.87
C LEU A 218 12.04 4.35 7.73
N VAL A 219 11.02 4.82 7.04
CA VAL A 219 9.78 4.08 6.76
C VAL A 219 9.49 4.13 5.28
N TRP A 220 8.59 3.28 4.80
CA TRP A 220 8.07 3.35 3.43
C TRP A 220 6.62 3.82 3.46
N TYR A 221 6.38 5.10 3.13
CA TYR A 221 5.08 5.80 3.22
C TYR A 221 4.74 6.38 4.61
N GLU A 222 5.47 7.43 5.01
CA GLU A 222 5.39 8.04 6.36
C GLU A 222 4.00 8.42 6.86
N GLY A 223 3.06 8.67 5.94
CA GLY A 223 1.69 9.02 6.29
C GLY A 223 1.00 7.93 7.11
N PHE A 224 1.32 6.65 6.85
CA PHE A 224 0.73 5.53 7.58
C PHE A 224 1.32 5.39 8.98
N GLU A 225 2.64 5.30 9.11
CA GLU A 225 3.30 5.07 10.41
C GLU A 225 3.09 6.27 11.33
N LYS A 226 3.18 7.50 10.80
CA LYS A 226 2.90 8.71 11.60
C LYS A 226 1.47 8.75 12.11
N ALA A 227 0.50 8.31 11.29
CA ALA A 227 -0.89 8.23 11.70
C ALA A 227 -1.10 7.18 12.81
N ARG A 228 -0.48 6.00 12.70
CA ARG A 228 -0.53 4.96 13.74
C ARG A 228 0.08 5.45 15.05
N ASN A 229 1.24 6.08 15.01
CA ASN A 229 1.89 6.66 16.18
C ASN A 229 1.03 7.76 16.81
N LYS A 230 0.38 8.61 16.01
CA LYS A 230 -0.54 9.65 16.53
C LYS A 230 -1.76 9.05 17.21
N GLU A 231 -2.41 8.08 16.58
CA GLU A 231 -3.60 7.41 17.13
C GLU A 231 -3.27 6.67 18.44
N MET A 232 -2.11 6.01 18.51
CA MET A 232 -1.63 5.38 19.75
C MET A 232 -1.27 6.41 20.82
N ALA A 233 -0.68 7.55 20.46
CA ALA A 233 -0.39 8.63 21.41
C ALA A 233 -1.65 9.24 22.01
N ASP A 234 -2.72 9.39 21.22
CA ASP A 234 -4.02 9.86 21.70
C ASP A 234 -4.69 8.84 22.64
N THR A 235 -4.45 7.54 22.41
CA THR A 235 -5.03 6.43 23.20
C THR A 235 -4.24 6.14 24.49
N PHE A 236 -2.92 6.27 24.46
CA PHE A 236 -2.00 5.97 25.56
C PHE A 236 -1.10 7.19 25.86
N PRO A 237 -1.60 8.18 26.62
CA PRO A 237 -0.90 9.44 26.86
C PRO A 237 0.50 9.30 27.47
N GLU A 238 0.77 8.22 28.21
CA GLU A 238 2.08 7.91 28.79
C GLU A 238 3.17 7.63 27.74
N TYR A 239 2.79 7.24 26.51
CA TYR A 239 3.69 7.05 25.37
C TYR A 239 3.69 8.25 24.39
N ALA A 240 2.85 9.26 24.61
CA ALA A 240 2.65 10.33 23.64
C ALA A 240 3.93 11.13 23.33
N ALA A 241 4.75 11.43 24.35
CA ALA A 241 6.02 12.12 24.17
C ALA A 241 7.00 11.30 23.30
N PHE A 242 7.09 10.00 23.58
CA PHE A 242 7.93 9.07 22.82
C PHE A 242 7.48 8.95 21.36
N LEU A 243 6.19 8.71 21.11
CA LEU A 243 5.67 8.55 19.75
C LEU A 243 5.75 9.85 18.93
N LYS A 244 5.63 11.01 19.59
CA LYS A 244 5.85 12.32 18.97
C LYS A 244 7.31 12.51 18.56
N ASP A 245 8.26 12.09 19.41
CA ASP A 245 9.68 12.11 19.07
C ASP A 245 9.98 11.22 17.86
N VAL A 246 9.52 9.97 17.89
CA VAL A 246 9.66 9.03 16.75
C VAL A 246 9.13 9.68 15.47
N ASN A 247 7.91 10.22 15.49
CA ASN A 247 7.32 10.91 14.34
C ASN A 247 8.12 12.11 13.84
N ALA A 248 8.81 12.85 14.72
CA ALA A 248 9.62 13.99 14.34
C ALA A 248 10.89 13.58 13.57
N ARG A 249 11.35 12.34 13.74
CA ARG A 249 12.56 11.78 13.13
C ARG A 249 12.29 10.86 11.94
N VAL A 250 11.00 10.70 11.57
CA VAL A 250 10.61 9.86 10.44
C VAL A 250 11.00 10.50 9.10
N ILE A 251 11.68 9.73 8.25
CA ILE A 251 12.04 10.04 6.87
C ILE A 251 11.41 8.99 5.95
N ASP A 252 10.67 9.44 4.93
CA ASP A 252 10.00 8.55 3.97
C ASP A 252 10.93 8.15 2.81
N LEU A 253 11.34 6.87 2.79
CA LEU A 253 12.16 6.31 1.72
C LEU A 253 11.42 6.12 0.39
N MET A 254 10.10 6.34 0.36
CA MET A 254 9.33 6.36 -0.88
C MET A 254 9.55 7.66 -1.68
N LYS A 255 9.99 8.75 -1.04
CA LYS A 255 10.13 10.09 -1.67
C LYS A 255 11.06 10.12 -2.88
N PRO A 256 12.25 9.49 -2.87
CA PRO A 256 13.12 9.42 -4.04
C PRO A 256 12.39 8.95 -5.32
N PHE A 257 11.43 8.05 -5.20
CA PHE A 257 10.69 7.48 -6.33
C PHE A 257 9.42 8.28 -6.63
N SER A 258 8.64 8.61 -5.60
CA SER A 258 7.35 9.30 -5.77
C SER A 258 7.49 10.76 -6.21
N GLU A 259 8.64 11.37 -5.93
CA GLU A 259 9.02 12.74 -6.34
C GLU A 259 9.97 12.79 -7.55
N GLY A 260 10.27 11.63 -8.14
CA GLY A 260 11.03 11.54 -9.39
C GLY A 260 12.52 11.84 -9.27
N MET A 261 13.11 11.77 -8.07
CA MET A 261 14.58 11.84 -7.92
C MET A 261 15.25 10.63 -8.59
N ILE A 262 14.56 9.49 -8.61
CA ILE A 262 14.89 8.33 -9.43
C ILE A 262 13.68 7.96 -10.26
N THR A 263 13.87 7.81 -11.56
CA THR A 263 12.84 7.34 -12.49
C THR A 263 13.37 6.18 -13.31
N ASP A 264 12.56 5.14 -13.50
CA ASP A 264 12.88 3.97 -14.30
C ASP A 264 11.58 3.50 -14.98
N PRO A 265 11.56 3.23 -16.30
CA PRO A 265 10.39 2.66 -16.97
C PRO A 265 9.88 1.38 -16.29
N ALA A 266 10.78 0.57 -15.72
CA ALA A 266 10.46 -0.69 -15.05
C ALA A 266 9.63 -0.50 -13.77
N PHE A 267 9.68 0.68 -13.13
CA PHE A 267 8.78 0.98 -12.00
C PHE A 267 7.30 1.07 -12.42
N ARG A 268 7.00 1.15 -13.73
CA ARG A 268 5.65 1.34 -14.29
C ARG A 268 4.89 2.51 -13.64
N GLY A 269 5.63 3.57 -13.30
CA GLY A 269 5.07 4.75 -12.62
C GLY A 269 4.67 4.51 -11.17
N SER A 270 4.83 3.33 -10.59
CA SER A 270 4.61 3.08 -9.17
C SER A 270 5.80 3.55 -8.32
N ALA A 271 5.53 3.83 -7.05
CA ALA A 271 6.55 4.07 -6.02
C ALA A 271 6.38 3.12 -4.83
N SER A 272 5.53 2.10 -4.93
CA SER A 272 5.41 1.06 -3.90
C SER A 272 6.72 0.27 -3.80
N ILE A 273 7.07 -0.18 -2.59
CA ILE A 273 8.30 -0.96 -2.36
C ILE A 273 8.36 -2.20 -3.26
N LYS A 274 7.22 -2.88 -3.48
CA LYS A 274 7.11 -4.07 -4.36
C LYS A 274 7.35 -3.79 -5.84
N ALA A 275 7.22 -2.54 -6.28
CA ALA A 275 7.51 -2.15 -7.66
C ALA A 275 8.95 -1.64 -7.81
N VAL A 276 9.50 -1.06 -6.75
CA VAL A 276 10.84 -0.46 -6.75
C VAL A 276 11.91 -1.50 -6.44
N LEU A 277 11.69 -2.35 -5.43
CA LEU A 277 12.68 -3.30 -4.93
C LEU A 277 13.20 -4.23 -6.02
N PRO A 278 12.37 -4.93 -6.82
CA PRO A 278 12.87 -5.87 -7.83
C PRO A 278 13.68 -5.19 -8.94
N VAL A 279 13.47 -3.90 -9.15
CA VAL A 279 14.15 -3.11 -10.18
C VAL A 279 15.49 -2.57 -9.67
N LEU A 280 15.60 -2.23 -8.38
CA LEU A 280 16.85 -1.73 -7.79
C LEU A 280 17.75 -2.81 -7.20
N VAL A 281 17.15 -3.87 -6.66
CA VAL A 281 17.81 -4.92 -5.87
C VAL A 281 17.14 -6.26 -6.22
N PRO A 282 17.35 -6.78 -7.44
CA PRO A 282 16.68 -8.00 -7.92
C PRO A 282 16.99 -9.25 -7.09
N GLU A 283 18.07 -9.24 -6.30
CA GLU A 283 18.45 -10.31 -5.39
C GLU A 283 17.58 -10.40 -4.12
N VAL A 284 16.79 -9.36 -3.79
CA VAL A 284 15.85 -9.37 -2.67
C VAL A 284 14.43 -9.51 -3.21
N THR A 285 13.81 -10.67 -2.97
CA THR A 285 12.49 -11.02 -3.49
C THR A 285 11.52 -11.44 -2.39
N TYR A 286 10.24 -11.14 -2.59
CA TYR A 286 9.12 -11.63 -1.77
C TYR A 286 8.55 -12.95 -2.31
N SER A 287 9.06 -13.46 -3.44
CA SER A 287 8.49 -14.61 -4.17
C SER A 287 8.42 -15.90 -3.34
N ASP A 288 9.32 -16.02 -2.39
CA ASP A 288 9.51 -17.25 -1.62
C ASP A 288 8.69 -17.24 -0.31
N LEU A 289 7.95 -16.14 -0.06
CA LEU A 289 7.11 -15.98 1.12
C LEU A 289 5.67 -16.45 0.87
N ASP A 290 5.11 -17.11 1.89
CA ASP A 290 3.71 -17.51 1.92
C ASP A 290 2.76 -16.30 2.06
N ILE A 291 3.22 -15.24 2.72
CA ILE A 291 2.50 -13.98 2.84
C ILE A 291 3.14 -12.98 1.88
N GLN A 292 2.34 -12.47 0.94
CA GLN A 292 2.81 -11.54 -0.09
C GLN A 292 2.12 -10.18 -0.03
N GLU A 293 1.18 -9.97 0.91
CA GLU A 293 0.48 -8.69 1.10
C GLU A 293 -0.08 -8.51 2.53
N GLY A 294 -0.01 -7.27 3.03
CA GLY A 294 -0.45 -6.93 4.40
C GLY A 294 -1.93 -7.21 4.67
N GLY A 295 -2.80 -7.18 3.65
CA GLY A 295 -4.21 -7.58 3.80
C GLY A 295 -4.37 -9.04 4.22
N SER A 296 -3.54 -9.92 3.65
CA SER A 296 -3.50 -11.34 4.01
C SER A 296 -2.84 -11.54 5.38
N ALA A 297 -1.76 -10.81 5.71
CA ALA A 297 -1.12 -10.82 7.03
C ALA A 297 -2.12 -10.51 8.17
N SER A 298 -2.85 -9.40 8.03
CA SER A 298 -3.87 -8.96 8.98
C SER A 298 -4.98 -9.99 9.19
N ARG A 299 -5.43 -10.65 8.12
CA ARG A 299 -6.46 -11.69 8.18
C ARG A 299 -5.96 -12.95 8.88
N LEU A 300 -4.77 -13.41 8.53
CA LEU A 300 -4.16 -14.61 9.10
C LEU A 300 -3.89 -14.44 10.60
N TRP A 301 -3.31 -13.31 11.00
CA TRP A 301 -3.11 -12.98 12.41
C TRP A 301 -4.44 -13.01 13.19
N LYS A 302 -5.47 -12.30 12.70
CA LYS A 302 -6.79 -12.33 13.35
C LYS A 302 -7.35 -13.74 13.48
N ASN A 303 -7.17 -14.58 12.46
CA ASN A 303 -7.64 -15.95 12.49
C ASN A 303 -6.98 -16.74 13.62
N VAL A 304 -5.65 -16.81 13.64
CA VAL A 304 -4.90 -17.66 14.58
C VAL A 304 -4.74 -17.07 15.98
N THR A 305 -5.09 -15.80 16.18
CA THR A 305 -4.99 -15.12 17.48
C THR A 305 -6.37 -14.90 18.12
N LEU A 306 -7.38 -14.50 17.34
CA LEU A 306 -8.68 -14.06 17.87
C LEU A 306 -9.82 -15.02 17.55
N THR A 307 -9.83 -15.67 16.39
CA THR A 307 -10.94 -16.52 15.95
C THR A 307 -10.76 -17.98 16.37
N ASP A 308 -9.62 -18.56 16.01
CA ASP A 308 -9.29 -19.97 16.21
C ASP A 308 -7.85 -20.09 16.75
N PRO A 309 -7.62 -19.83 18.05
CA PRO A 309 -6.28 -19.85 18.64
C PRO A 309 -5.70 -21.25 18.84
N ASP A 310 -6.50 -22.30 18.66
CA ASP A 310 -6.08 -23.70 18.87
C ASP A 310 -5.77 -24.42 17.54
N THR A 311 -5.86 -23.69 16.41
CA THR A 311 -5.45 -24.17 15.08
C THR A 311 -4.02 -24.71 15.08
N PRO A 312 -3.78 -25.90 14.52
CA PRO A 312 -2.43 -26.47 14.45
C PRO A 312 -1.47 -25.64 13.58
N GLU A 313 -1.99 -24.81 12.68
CA GLU A 313 -1.22 -23.92 11.81
C GLU A 313 -0.72 -22.64 12.52
N ARG A 314 -1.11 -22.38 13.76
CA ARG A 314 -0.85 -21.10 14.46
C ARG A 314 0.61 -20.68 14.48
N GLU A 315 1.50 -21.57 14.89
CA GLU A 315 2.93 -21.25 14.98
C GLU A 315 3.56 -21.06 13.61
N LYS A 316 3.08 -21.79 12.58
CA LYS A 316 3.49 -21.55 11.20
C LYS A 316 3.08 -20.16 10.74
N VAL A 317 1.82 -19.77 10.94
CA VAL A 317 1.33 -18.44 10.56
C VAL A 317 2.12 -17.34 11.28
N TYR A 318 2.44 -17.51 12.55
CA TYR A 318 3.28 -16.55 13.27
C TYR A 318 4.71 -16.47 12.71
N ALA A 319 5.31 -17.58 12.31
CA ALA A 319 6.62 -17.56 11.65
C ALA A 319 6.56 -16.83 10.30
N ASP A 320 5.54 -17.11 9.48
CA ASP A 320 5.36 -16.47 8.17
C ASP A 320 5.12 -14.95 8.30
N LEU A 321 4.37 -14.53 9.33
CA LEU A 321 4.15 -13.11 9.66
C LEU A 321 5.45 -12.41 10.07
N VAL A 322 6.28 -13.07 10.87
CA VAL A 322 7.60 -12.56 11.28
C VAL A 322 8.50 -12.38 10.07
N GLU A 323 8.58 -13.39 9.21
CA GLU A 323 9.42 -13.37 8.01
C GLU A 323 9.00 -12.27 7.04
N TYR A 324 7.69 -12.16 6.77
CA TYR A 324 7.14 -11.11 5.91
C TYR A 324 7.46 -9.70 6.41
N CYS A 325 7.17 -9.40 7.68
CA CYS A 325 7.40 -8.07 8.24
C CYS A 325 8.91 -7.75 8.34
N THR A 326 9.74 -8.76 8.61
CA THR A 326 11.20 -8.62 8.59
C THR A 326 11.69 -8.24 7.18
N LEU A 327 11.14 -8.86 6.14
CA LEU A 327 11.51 -8.55 4.76
C LEU A 327 11.13 -7.11 4.37
N ASP A 328 9.99 -6.59 4.83
CA ASP A 328 9.56 -5.22 4.54
C ASP A 328 10.61 -4.18 5.00
N THR A 329 11.16 -4.35 6.21
CA THR A 329 12.23 -3.46 6.71
C THR A 329 13.61 -3.78 6.14
N TRP A 330 13.91 -5.05 5.82
CA TRP A 330 15.15 -5.41 5.12
C TRP A 330 15.20 -4.83 3.69
N ALA A 331 14.06 -4.80 2.99
CA ALA A 331 13.93 -4.15 1.69
C ALA A 331 14.28 -2.66 1.78
N MET A 332 13.88 -1.98 2.85
CA MET A 332 14.28 -0.58 3.09
C MET A 332 15.80 -0.44 3.29
N VAL A 333 16.43 -1.35 4.04
CA VAL A 333 17.90 -1.40 4.20
C VAL A 333 18.58 -1.55 2.83
N ALA A 334 18.12 -2.49 2.03
CA ALA A 334 18.68 -2.80 0.73
C ALA A 334 18.53 -1.63 -0.26
N ILE A 335 17.33 -1.03 -0.32
CA ILE A 335 17.07 0.15 -1.16
C ILE A 335 17.93 1.32 -0.70
N HIS A 336 18.01 1.61 0.60
CA HIS A 336 18.85 2.71 1.09
C HIS A 336 20.34 2.50 0.72
N LYS A 337 20.86 1.27 0.77
CA LYS A 337 22.20 0.94 0.26
C LYS A 337 22.32 1.20 -1.24
N ALA A 338 21.33 0.81 -2.04
CA ALA A 338 21.31 1.05 -3.48
C ALA A 338 21.27 2.55 -3.83
N LEU A 339 20.47 3.35 -3.11
CA LEU A 339 20.41 4.81 -3.24
C LEU A 339 21.79 5.46 -3.01
N ARG A 340 22.54 4.98 -2.02
CA ARG A 340 23.90 5.49 -1.75
C ARG A 340 24.89 5.14 -2.86
N ARG A 341 24.83 3.90 -3.39
CA ARG A 341 25.65 3.48 -4.55
C ARG A 341 25.33 4.30 -5.80
N ALA A 342 24.06 4.71 -5.96
CA ALA A 342 23.63 5.57 -7.07
C ALA A 342 24.39 6.91 -7.13
N LEU A 343 24.79 7.44 -5.96
CA LEU A 343 25.55 8.68 -5.87
C LEU A 343 27.04 8.48 -6.14
N THR A 344 27.63 7.34 -5.75
CA THR A 344 29.06 7.06 -5.97
C THR A 344 29.38 6.61 -7.38
N GLY A 345 28.37 6.26 -8.19
CA GLY A 345 28.54 5.83 -9.58
C GLY A 345 28.58 4.31 -9.76
N ASP A 346 28.43 3.53 -8.68
CA ASP A 346 28.58 2.07 -8.67
C ASP A 346 27.27 1.31 -8.95
N LEU A 347 26.34 1.90 -9.70
CA LEU A 347 25.10 1.22 -10.12
C LEU A 347 25.19 0.55 -11.48
N GLN A 348 26.39 0.46 -12.08
CA GLN A 348 26.57 -0.21 -13.36
C GLN A 348 26.91 -1.70 -13.17
N GLU A 349 26.10 -2.52 -13.85
CA GLU A 349 26.26 -3.94 -14.16
C GLU A 349 25.78 -4.94 -13.10
N HIS A 350 24.48 -5.23 -13.11
CA HIS A 350 23.97 -6.60 -13.15
C HIS A 350 22.76 -6.69 -14.07
#